data_AF-A0AAE1I449-F1
#
_entry.id   AF-A0AAE1I449-F1
#
_cell.length_a   1.000
_cell.length_b   1.000
_cell.length_c   1.000
_cell.angle_alpha   90.00
_cell.angle_beta   90.00
_cell.angle_gamma   90.00
#
_symmetry.space_group_name_H-M   'P 1'
#
loop_
_entity.id
_entity.type
_entity.pdbx_description
1 polymer ?
#
loop_
_entity_poly.entity_id
_entity_poly.type
_entity_poly.pdbx_seq_one_letter_code
_entity_poly.pdbx_strand_id
1 'polypeptide(L)'
;MTGKYPTHTGMQHLVILEPEPWGLPLEERLLPEYLAELGYRTHAVGKWHLGYHRREYTPTRRGFLSHFGYWNGFQDYFDHTVKATFGGMGGYDMRRNLSVAWDAAGRYSTDLFTEEAVRLILEHPEDPAAPLFLYLAHLAPHTGNRDAPFQALDEDVAHFGHIGDPERRVYAAMVRRLDQGVGDVVAALRARGMLQDSVILFMSDNGAPTFGIHSNRGSNYPLRGMKETPWEGGVRGVAVLWSPRLAAPGRVSDALLHVSDWLPTLLSAAGANASALPDTLDGLDQWDVLAGAAPAPSRRLEVLHNIDDIDGYAALRRGDWKYVTGNTQDGEADHWFGEKGRGVQNPPYPLEAVLHSKVGAALAGLGAAMQMEGAAPEGYSPLTRAAALRLRAEAEVLCPEEPEVTGAGVACSPTEAPCLFNVRDDPCERVNLAASRPEVLQSLEEALRRHRRTMRAPGNVPKDPMADPALWNGTWTSWCSEQDDQGLGEGQQRVQLTLAAAAVSLATVAAVLGLGLVQGQGLVQRQT
;
A
#
# COMPACT_ATOMS: atom_id res chain seq x y z
N MET A 1 -6.58 0.63 -5.76
CA MET A 1 -7.45 1.56 -6.52
C MET A 1 -7.90 1.02 -7.88
N THR A 2 -7.06 0.31 -8.65
CA THR A 2 -7.38 -0.13 -10.03
C THR A 2 -7.91 -1.55 -10.17
N GLY A 3 -7.71 -2.40 -9.15
CA GLY A 3 -7.95 -3.83 -9.27
C GLY A 3 -6.97 -4.56 -10.21
N LYS A 4 -5.83 -3.93 -10.53
CA LYS A 4 -4.77 -4.50 -11.39
C LYS A 4 -3.46 -4.66 -10.63
N TYR A 5 -2.61 -5.57 -11.12
CA TYR A 5 -1.23 -5.71 -10.66
C TYR A 5 -0.39 -4.52 -11.14
N PRO A 6 0.67 -4.14 -10.39
CA PRO A 6 1.60 -3.10 -10.81
C PRO A 6 2.23 -3.35 -12.19
N THR A 7 2.48 -4.61 -12.52
CA THR A 7 3.02 -5.03 -13.83
C THR A 7 2.09 -4.75 -15.01
N HIS A 8 0.78 -4.60 -14.79
CA HIS A 8 -0.20 -4.20 -15.81
C HIS A 8 -0.42 -2.69 -15.89
N THR A 9 0.08 -1.92 -14.91
CA THR A 9 0.01 -0.46 -14.90
C THR A 9 1.36 0.22 -15.14
N GLY A 10 2.45 -0.56 -15.26
CA GLY A 10 3.81 -0.03 -15.39
C GLY A 10 4.39 0.48 -14.06
N MET A 11 3.85 0.04 -12.92
CA MET A 11 4.24 0.50 -11.58
C MET A 11 5.03 -0.56 -10.80
N GLN A 12 5.62 -1.53 -11.49
CA GLN A 12 6.32 -2.65 -10.86
C GLN A 12 7.67 -2.30 -10.24
N HIS A 13 8.28 -1.16 -10.61
CA HIS A 13 9.59 -0.77 -10.09
C HIS A 13 9.46 0.42 -9.15
N LEU A 14 9.91 0.22 -7.90
CA LEU A 14 9.92 1.22 -6.85
C LEU A 14 8.55 1.90 -6.63
N VAL A 15 8.54 2.97 -5.85
CA VAL A 15 7.41 3.89 -5.69
C VAL A 15 7.64 5.14 -6.54
N ILE A 16 6.61 5.99 -6.67
CA ILE A 16 6.75 7.32 -7.27
C ILE A 16 7.52 8.21 -6.28
N LEU A 17 8.72 8.65 -6.66
CA LEU A 17 9.49 9.57 -5.81
C LEU A 17 8.99 11.00 -5.98
N GLU A 18 9.27 11.82 -4.98
CA GLU A 18 8.64 13.13 -4.80
C GLU A 18 8.80 14.06 -6.01
N PRO A 19 9.98 14.19 -6.63
CA PRO A 19 10.17 15.08 -7.77
C PRO A 19 10.04 14.38 -9.14
N GLU A 20 9.38 13.23 -9.24
CA GLU A 20 9.28 12.50 -10.52
C GLU A 20 7.98 12.82 -11.29
N PRO A 21 8.06 13.24 -12.57
CA PRO A 21 6.91 13.62 -13.38
C PRO A 21 6.16 12.42 -14.00
N TRP A 22 5.74 11.47 -13.16
CA TRP A 22 4.86 10.37 -13.57
C TRP A 22 3.82 10.06 -12.50
N GLY A 23 2.99 9.05 -12.76
CA GLY A 23 1.92 8.63 -11.87
C GLY A 23 1.14 7.47 -12.44
N LEU A 24 0.12 7.02 -11.70
CA LEU A 24 -0.78 5.98 -12.16
C LEU A 24 -1.42 6.40 -13.50
N PRO A 25 -1.31 5.59 -14.57
CA PRO A 25 -1.77 5.98 -15.90
C PRO A 25 -3.21 6.50 -15.89
N LEU A 26 -3.47 7.55 -16.67
CA LEU A 26 -4.77 8.25 -16.67
C LEU A 26 -5.86 7.44 -17.36
N GLU A 27 -5.52 6.45 -18.20
CA GLU A 27 -6.47 5.51 -18.76
C GLU A 27 -7.04 4.52 -17.73
N GLU A 28 -6.41 4.41 -16.55
CA GLU A 28 -6.87 3.53 -15.49
C GLU A 28 -8.01 4.16 -14.71
N ARG A 29 -9.19 3.54 -14.85
CA ARG A 29 -10.38 3.88 -14.08
C ARG A 29 -10.29 3.33 -12.66
N LEU A 30 -10.57 4.16 -11.67
CA LEU A 30 -10.39 3.86 -10.26
C LEU A 30 -11.71 3.51 -9.56
N LEU A 31 -11.62 2.75 -8.47
CA LEU A 31 -12.74 2.42 -7.58
C LEU A 31 -13.71 3.59 -7.30
N PRO A 32 -13.28 4.80 -6.89
CA PRO A 32 -14.20 5.91 -6.66
C PRO A 32 -14.97 6.35 -7.92
N GLU A 33 -14.41 6.20 -9.13
CA GLU A 33 -15.11 6.53 -10.38
C GLU A 33 -16.19 5.49 -10.71
N TYR A 34 -15.99 4.22 -10.34
CA TYR A 34 -17.04 3.20 -10.40
C TYR A 34 -18.14 3.46 -9.38
N LEU A 35 -17.77 3.77 -8.14
CA LEU A 35 -18.73 4.05 -7.07
C LEU A 35 -19.55 5.31 -7.34
N ALA A 36 -18.96 6.35 -7.92
CA ALA A 36 -19.68 7.58 -8.27
C ALA A 36 -20.82 7.33 -9.28
N GLU A 37 -20.66 6.40 -10.23
CA GLU A 37 -21.74 6.00 -11.15
C GLU A 37 -22.89 5.26 -10.46
N LEU A 38 -22.64 4.68 -9.27
CA LEU A 38 -23.64 4.07 -8.41
C LEU A 38 -24.25 5.07 -7.41
N GLY A 39 -23.94 6.36 -7.55
CA GLY A 39 -24.45 7.43 -6.69
C GLY A 39 -23.63 7.70 -5.43
N TYR A 40 -22.50 7.01 -5.21
CA TYR A 40 -21.69 7.23 -4.02
C TYR A 40 -21.06 8.63 -4.00
N ARG A 41 -21.07 9.24 -2.81
CA ARG A 41 -20.23 10.39 -2.49
C ARG A 41 -18.86 9.91 -2.04
N THR A 42 -17.86 10.19 -2.85
CA THR A 42 -16.50 9.65 -2.69
C THR A 42 -15.59 10.69 -2.04
N HIS A 43 -14.99 10.34 -0.91
CA HIS A 43 -14.08 11.21 -0.16
C HIS A 43 -12.77 10.50 0.12
N ALA A 44 -11.64 11.17 -0.10
CA ALA A 44 -10.30 10.70 0.27
C ALA A 44 -9.76 11.54 1.42
N VAL A 45 -9.16 10.89 2.42
CA VAL A 45 -8.51 11.55 3.55
C VAL A 45 -7.13 10.92 3.78
N GLY A 46 -6.10 11.75 3.89
CA GLY A 46 -4.72 11.34 4.10
C GLY A 46 -3.93 11.13 2.80
N LYS A 47 -3.07 10.11 2.77
CA LYS A 47 -2.08 9.83 1.73
C LYS A 47 -2.71 9.53 0.37
N TRP A 48 -2.14 10.09 -0.70
CA TRP A 48 -2.51 9.75 -2.08
C TRP A 48 -1.50 8.82 -2.79
N HIS A 49 -0.28 9.32 -3.05
CA HIS A 49 0.86 8.55 -3.59
C HIS A 49 0.61 7.81 -4.92
N LEU A 50 -0.28 8.32 -5.79
CA LEU A 50 -0.51 7.81 -7.15
C LEU A 50 -0.11 8.82 -8.24
N GLY A 51 0.73 9.78 -7.88
CA GLY A 51 1.23 10.85 -8.74
C GLY A 51 0.49 12.16 -8.54
N TYR A 52 1.20 13.27 -8.75
CA TYR A 52 0.64 14.61 -8.59
C TYR A 52 1.33 15.68 -9.44
N HIS A 53 2.33 15.32 -10.26
CA HIS A 53 3.11 16.27 -11.07
C HIS A 53 2.22 17.14 -11.99
N ARG A 54 1.05 16.61 -12.39
CA ARG A 54 -0.05 17.35 -13.00
C ARG A 54 -1.34 17.17 -12.21
N ARG A 55 -2.25 18.16 -12.30
CA ARG A 55 -3.51 18.16 -11.55
C ARG A 55 -4.38 16.94 -11.84
N GLU A 56 -4.33 16.41 -13.07
CA GLU A 56 -5.07 15.21 -13.52
C GLU A 56 -4.74 13.96 -12.69
N TYR A 57 -3.56 13.89 -12.07
CA TYR A 57 -3.18 12.76 -11.22
C TYR A 57 -3.68 12.90 -9.77
N THR A 58 -4.15 14.08 -9.35
CA THR A 58 -4.59 14.32 -7.96
C THR A 58 -5.94 13.65 -7.65
N PRO A 59 -6.25 13.37 -6.37
CA PRO A 59 -7.46 12.62 -6.00
C PRO A 59 -8.76 13.21 -6.57
N THR A 60 -8.90 14.55 -6.54
CA THR A 60 -10.10 15.25 -7.02
C THR A 60 -10.24 15.30 -8.55
N ARG A 61 -9.28 14.74 -9.27
CA ARG A 61 -9.34 14.49 -10.72
C ARG A 61 -9.38 13.00 -11.06
N ARG A 62 -9.43 12.14 -10.03
CA ARG A 62 -9.42 10.68 -10.14
C ARG A 62 -10.58 10.02 -9.38
N GLY A 63 -11.74 10.68 -9.42
CA GLY A 63 -13.02 10.15 -8.93
C GLY A 63 -13.46 10.57 -7.53
N PHE A 64 -12.62 11.26 -6.75
CA PHE A 64 -13.02 11.75 -5.42
C PHE A 64 -13.67 13.14 -5.50
N LEU A 65 -14.81 13.31 -4.82
CA LEU A 65 -15.47 14.61 -4.67
C LEU A 65 -14.67 15.56 -3.78
N SER A 66 -13.98 15.04 -2.75
CA SER A 66 -13.07 15.83 -1.95
C SER A 66 -11.83 15.04 -1.51
N HIS A 67 -10.77 15.79 -1.22
CA HIS A 67 -9.56 15.29 -0.60
C HIS A 67 -9.09 16.22 0.52
N PHE A 68 -8.66 15.66 1.64
CA PHE A 68 -7.90 16.37 2.65
C PHE A 68 -6.73 15.50 3.09
N GLY A 69 -5.50 15.95 2.87
CA GLY A 69 -4.31 15.14 3.10
C GLY A 69 -3.14 15.57 2.24
N TYR A 70 -2.23 14.65 1.92
CA TYR A 70 -0.98 14.93 1.23
C TYR A 70 -0.80 14.04 0.00
N TRP A 71 0.01 14.48 -0.96
CA TRP A 71 0.14 13.78 -2.24
C TRP A 71 1.33 12.83 -2.31
N ASN A 72 2.41 13.11 -1.58
CA ASN A 72 3.64 12.30 -1.56
C ASN A 72 3.51 11.00 -0.76
N GLY A 73 4.62 10.23 -0.70
CA GLY A 73 4.67 8.92 -0.04
C GLY A 73 4.66 8.94 1.48
N PHE A 74 5.13 10.04 2.08
CA PHE A 74 5.21 10.29 3.52
C PHE A 74 5.34 11.81 3.74
N GLN A 75 5.29 12.24 5.00
CA GLN A 75 5.56 13.62 5.43
C GLN A 75 5.91 13.64 6.92
N ASP A 76 6.37 14.78 7.41
CA ASP A 76 6.38 15.08 8.85
C ASP A 76 4.97 15.03 9.44
N TYR A 77 4.83 14.53 10.67
CA TYR A 77 3.52 14.39 11.31
C TYR A 77 2.90 15.69 11.77
N PHE A 78 3.70 16.74 12.05
CA PHE A 78 3.23 17.98 12.63
C PHE A 78 3.37 19.16 11.68
N ASP A 79 4.54 19.33 11.06
CA ASP A 79 4.78 20.45 10.14
C ASP A 79 4.38 20.14 8.70
N HIS A 80 4.04 18.89 8.39
CA HIS A 80 3.60 18.38 7.08
C HIS A 80 4.57 18.68 5.94
N THR A 81 5.86 18.84 6.25
CA THR A 81 6.90 18.96 5.23
C THR A 81 7.37 17.60 4.76
N VAL A 82 7.79 17.52 3.50
CA VAL A 82 8.40 16.35 2.89
C VAL A 82 9.79 16.74 2.41
N LYS A 83 10.81 15.99 2.83
CA LYS A 83 12.16 16.06 2.28
C LYS A 83 12.35 14.91 1.30
N ALA A 84 12.71 15.22 0.05
CA ALA A 84 12.82 14.21 -1.00
C ALA A 84 13.75 13.06 -0.60
N THR A 85 13.31 11.82 -0.81
CA THR A 85 14.03 10.62 -0.35
C THR A 85 15.45 10.55 -0.92
N PHE A 86 15.64 10.99 -2.16
CA PHE A 86 16.93 10.97 -2.84
C PHE A 86 17.25 12.34 -3.46
N GLY A 87 17.39 13.37 -2.63
CA GLY A 87 17.73 14.72 -3.07
C GLY A 87 17.75 15.73 -1.92
N GLY A 88 17.95 17.00 -2.25
CA GLY A 88 17.93 18.11 -1.30
C GLY A 88 16.63 18.93 -1.29
N MET A 89 15.67 18.61 -2.18
CA MET A 89 14.40 19.33 -2.28
C MET A 89 13.52 19.04 -1.07
N GLY A 90 12.82 20.06 -0.59
CA GLY A 90 11.86 19.88 0.50
C GLY A 90 10.88 21.05 0.60
N GLY A 91 9.69 20.75 1.08
CA GLY A 91 8.59 21.71 1.15
C GLY A 91 7.36 21.11 1.82
N TYR A 92 6.35 21.95 2.02
CA TYR A 92 5.07 21.60 2.62
C TYR A 92 4.19 20.80 1.65
N ASP A 93 3.53 19.75 2.13
CA ASP A 93 2.59 18.94 1.36
C ASP A 93 1.34 18.63 2.19
N MET A 94 0.46 19.61 2.37
CA MET A 94 -0.89 19.35 2.90
C MET A 94 -1.91 20.12 2.09
N ARG A 95 -3.00 19.44 1.75
CA ARG A 95 -3.97 19.86 0.75
C ARG A 95 -5.39 19.74 1.27
N ARG A 96 -6.21 20.72 0.91
CA ARG A 96 -7.67 20.60 0.86
C ARG A 96 -8.08 20.73 -0.59
N ASN A 97 -8.45 19.62 -1.20
CA ASN A 97 -8.59 19.45 -2.64
C ASN A 97 -7.28 19.86 -3.35
N LEU A 98 -7.30 20.92 -4.14
CA LEU A 98 -6.11 21.45 -4.81
C LEU A 98 -5.40 22.57 -4.02
N SER A 99 -6.08 23.16 -3.03
CA SER A 99 -5.55 24.27 -2.25
C SER A 99 -4.60 23.78 -1.16
N VAL A 100 -3.57 24.57 -0.85
CA VAL A 100 -2.67 24.29 0.28
C VAL A 100 -3.41 24.56 1.59
N ALA A 101 -3.39 23.60 2.50
CA ALA A 101 -4.07 23.69 3.79
C ALA A 101 -3.10 24.14 4.89
N TRP A 102 -2.78 25.44 4.93
CA TRP A 102 -1.87 26.03 5.91
C TRP A 102 -2.39 25.98 7.36
N ASP A 103 -3.71 25.89 7.52
CA ASP A 103 -4.40 25.76 8.82
C ASP A 103 -4.13 24.43 9.52
N ALA A 104 -3.57 23.44 8.81
CA ALA A 104 -3.17 22.15 9.36
C ALA A 104 -1.79 22.16 10.04
N ALA A 105 -0.93 23.15 9.75
CA ALA A 105 0.44 23.19 10.24
C ALA A 105 0.52 23.20 11.77
N GLY A 106 1.41 22.38 12.33
CA GLY A 106 1.62 22.21 13.77
C GLY A 106 0.64 21.25 14.45
N ARG A 107 -0.33 20.71 13.72
CA ARG A 107 -1.30 19.73 14.24
C ARG A 107 -0.93 18.32 13.80
N TYR A 108 -1.15 17.35 14.69
CA TYR A 108 -0.76 15.96 14.44
C TYR A 108 -1.58 15.34 13.28
N SER A 109 -0.90 14.76 12.29
CA SER A 109 -1.51 14.22 11.06
C SER A 109 -2.59 13.17 11.33
N THR A 110 -2.37 12.26 12.29
CA THR A 110 -3.34 11.21 12.63
C THR A 110 -4.65 11.83 13.12
N ASP A 111 -4.57 12.85 13.97
CA ASP A 111 -5.74 13.55 14.50
C ASP A 111 -6.47 14.31 13.41
N LEU A 112 -5.74 15.05 12.58
CA LEU A 112 -6.29 15.78 11.44
C LEU A 112 -7.11 14.87 10.50
N PHE A 113 -6.57 13.70 10.17
CA PHE A 113 -7.24 12.76 9.26
C PHE A 113 -8.45 12.08 9.93
N THR A 114 -8.35 11.74 11.21
CA THR A 114 -9.49 11.21 11.97
C THR A 114 -10.61 12.25 12.09
N GLU A 115 -10.28 13.49 12.44
CA GLU A 115 -11.25 14.57 12.59
C GLU A 115 -11.97 14.87 11.29
N GLU A 116 -11.25 14.92 10.16
CA GLU A 116 -11.88 15.14 8.85
C GLU A 116 -12.78 13.96 8.45
N ALA A 117 -12.36 12.72 8.71
CA ALA A 117 -13.19 11.54 8.47
C ALA A 117 -14.49 11.59 9.30
N VAL A 118 -14.39 11.92 10.59
CA VAL A 118 -15.55 12.10 11.48
C VAL A 118 -16.44 13.23 10.97
N ARG A 119 -15.88 14.38 10.59
CA ARG A 119 -16.63 15.51 10.03
C ARG A 119 -17.41 15.10 8.79
N LEU A 120 -16.77 14.42 7.84
CA LEU A 120 -17.39 13.93 6.61
C LEU A 120 -18.56 12.97 6.90
N ILE A 121 -18.42 12.08 7.88
CA ILE A 121 -19.51 11.19 8.30
C ILE A 121 -20.67 11.97 8.94
N LEU A 122 -20.35 12.88 9.87
CA LEU A 122 -21.37 13.66 10.59
C LEU A 122 -22.14 14.61 9.68
N GLU A 123 -21.47 15.18 8.68
CA GLU A 123 -22.07 16.08 7.70
C GLU A 123 -22.61 15.36 6.45
N HIS A 124 -22.46 14.03 6.37
CA HIS A 124 -22.96 13.27 5.22
C HIS A 124 -24.48 13.43 5.09
N PRO A 125 -25.02 13.72 3.89
CA PRO A 125 -26.46 13.93 3.69
C PRO A 125 -27.27 12.71 4.13
N GLU A 126 -28.44 12.95 4.73
CA GLU A 126 -29.45 11.91 5.01
C GLU A 126 -30.26 11.59 3.74
N ASP A 127 -29.55 11.33 2.64
CA ASP A 127 -30.12 10.92 1.36
C ASP A 127 -29.72 9.46 1.08
N PRO A 128 -30.66 8.50 1.12
CA PRO A 128 -30.40 7.10 0.80
C PRO A 128 -29.87 6.89 -0.63
N ALA A 129 -30.10 7.83 -1.55
CA ALA A 129 -29.58 7.78 -2.92
C ALA A 129 -28.11 8.23 -3.03
N ALA A 130 -27.50 8.71 -1.94
CA ALA A 130 -26.14 9.24 -1.91
C ALA A 130 -25.29 8.48 -0.87
N PRO A 131 -24.97 7.18 -1.06
CA PRO A 131 -24.16 6.42 -0.10
C PRO A 131 -22.74 6.99 0.06
N LEU A 132 -22.11 6.75 1.20
CA LEU A 132 -20.75 7.24 1.48
C LEU A 132 -19.69 6.23 1.03
N PHE A 133 -18.67 6.69 0.31
CA PHE A 133 -17.39 6.00 0.18
C PHE A 133 -16.29 6.88 0.78
N LEU A 134 -15.66 6.40 1.84
CA LEU A 134 -14.56 7.09 2.52
C LEU A 134 -13.27 6.26 2.42
N TYR A 135 -12.31 6.77 1.68
CA TYR A 135 -10.94 6.26 1.65
C TYR A 135 -10.09 7.02 2.67
N LEU A 136 -9.83 6.39 3.83
CA LEU A 136 -9.03 6.97 4.91
C LEU A 136 -7.65 6.30 4.96
N ALA A 137 -6.65 6.97 4.40
CA ALA A 137 -5.27 6.51 4.30
C ALA A 137 -4.36 7.29 5.24
N HIS A 138 -4.29 6.84 6.50
CA HIS A 138 -3.44 7.48 7.50
C HIS A 138 -1.95 7.46 7.12
N LEU A 139 -1.22 8.48 7.57
CA LEU A 139 0.25 8.45 7.61
C LEU A 139 0.74 7.42 8.63
N ALA A 140 0.08 7.31 9.79
CA ALA A 140 0.43 6.36 10.83
C ALA A 140 0.34 4.90 10.35
N PRO A 141 1.34 4.05 10.64
CA PRO A 141 2.54 4.30 11.43
C PRO A 141 3.82 4.42 10.56
N HIS A 142 3.75 5.02 9.37
CA HIS A 142 4.94 5.27 8.54
C HIS A 142 5.92 6.22 9.25
N THR A 143 7.19 6.17 8.89
CA THR A 143 8.17 7.17 9.37
C THR A 143 7.82 8.59 8.88
N GLY A 144 8.28 9.60 9.61
CA GLY A 144 8.33 11.00 9.16
C GLY A 144 9.56 11.31 8.31
N ASN A 145 10.03 12.55 8.35
CA ASN A 145 11.29 12.95 7.72
C ASN A 145 12.49 12.28 8.38
N ARG A 146 13.59 12.09 7.63
CA ARG A 146 14.81 11.40 8.12
C ARG A 146 15.41 11.98 9.40
N ASP A 147 15.26 13.29 9.63
CA ASP A 147 15.80 13.96 10.81
C ASP A 147 14.90 13.78 12.05
N ALA A 148 13.62 13.44 11.86
CA ALA A 148 12.63 13.18 12.89
C ALA A 148 11.71 12.01 12.49
N PRO A 149 12.25 10.78 12.39
CA PRO A 149 11.55 9.65 11.77
C PRO A 149 10.37 9.13 12.60
N PHE A 150 10.36 9.38 13.91
CA PHE A 150 9.35 8.89 14.85
C PHE A 150 8.70 10.05 15.58
N GLN A 151 7.40 10.23 15.38
CA GLN A 151 6.66 11.39 15.87
C GLN A 151 5.29 10.96 16.42
N ALA A 152 5.10 11.17 17.71
CA ALA A 152 3.84 10.91 18.41
C ALA A 152 3.63 11.95 19.52
N LEU A 153 2.42 12.02 20.07
CA LEU A 153 2.12 12.86 21.21
C LEU A 153 2.76 12.29 22.49
N ASP A 154 3.36 13.16 23.31
CA ASP A 154 4.06 12.76 24.54
C ASP A 154 3.17 11.93 25.49
N GLU A 155 1.88 12.27 25.57
CA GLU A 155 0.91 11.54 26.41
C GLU A 155 0.71 10.08 25.97
N ASP A 156 0.76 9.81 24.66
CA ASP A 156 0.65 8.46 24.13
C ASP A 156 1.95 7.68 24.30
N VAL A 157 3.11 8.33 24.16
CA VAL A 157 4.43 7.73 24.41
C VAL A 157 4.56 7.30 25.87
N ALA A 158 4.10 8.13 26.81
CA ALA A 158 4.13 7.83 28.24
C ALA A 158 3.38 6.54 28.60
N HIS A 159 2.38 6.14 27.81
CA HIS A 159 1.60 4.90 28.03
C HIS A 159 2.44 3.63 27.83
N PHE A 160 3.55 3.72 27.09
CA PHE A 160 4.38 2.58 26.70
C PHE A 160 5.71 2.50 27.45
N GLY A 161 5.81 3.09 28.66
CA GLY A 161 7.05 3.11 29.46
C GLY A 161 7.67 1.74 29.79
N HIS A 162 6.93 0.64 29.62
CA HIS A 162 7.42 -0.73 29.78
C HIS A 162 8.26 -1.23 28.58
N ILE A 163 8.12 -0.63 27.40
CA ILE A 163 8.91 -0.98 26.21
C ILE A 163 10.29 -0.35 26.37
N GLY A 164 11.35 -1.16 26.45
CA GLY A 164 12.70 -0.67 26.67
C GLY A 164 13.23 0.21 25.53
N ASP A 165 12.97 -0.18 24.28
CA ASP A 165 13.41 0.56 23.10
C ASP A 165 12.61 1.88 22.92
N PRO A 166 13.27 3.05 22.90
CA PRO A 166 12.58 4.34 22.83
C PRO A 166 11.89 4.59 21.49
N GLU A 167 12.40 4.12 20.36
CA GLU A 167 11.78 4.33 19.05
C GLU A 167 10.55 3.44 18.88
N ARG A 168 10.61 2.20 19.38
CA ARG A 168 9.48 1.27 19.47
C ARG A 168 8.37 1.81 20.38
N ARG A 169 8.71 2.54 21.45
CA ARG A 169 7.72 3.26 22.27
C ARG A 169 6.95 4.29 21.46
N VAL A 170 7.66 5.10 20.68
CA VAL A 170 7.03 6.10 19.80
C VAL A 170 6.18 5.42 18.74
N TYR A 171 6.67 4.36 18.10
CA TYR A 171 5.87 3.58 17.15
C TYR A 171 4.58 3.02 17.78
N ALA A 172 4.67 2.45 18.98
CA ALA A 172 3.50 1.94 19.70
C ALA A 172 2.49 3.06 20.02
N ALA A 173 2.97 4.25 20.34
CA ALA A 173 2.14 5.45 20.51
C ALA A 173 1.43 5.86 19.22
N MET A 174 2.12 5.84 18.07
CA MET A 174 1.52 6.13 16.76
C MET A 174 0.41 5.14 16.42
N VAL A 175 0.64 3.84 16.64
CA VAL A 175 -0.36 2.78 16.40
C VAL A 175 -1.54 2.90 17.37
N ARG A 176 -1.29 3.24 18.63
CA ARG A 176 -2.36 3.50 19.62
C ARG A 176 -3.24 4.66 19.18
N ARG A 177 -2.65 5.77 18.71
CA ARG A 177 -3.43 6.93 18.27
C ARG A 177 -4.25 6.61 17.02
N LEU A 178 -3.71 5.82 16.10
CA LEU A 178 -4.45 5.27 14.95
C LEU A 178 -5.66 4.42 15.40
N ASP A 179 -5.48 3.51 16.36
CA ASP A 179 -6.56 2.67 16.91
C ASP A 179 -7.67 3.51 17.56
N GLN A 180 -7.31 4.54 18.32
CA GLN A 180 -8.26 5.50 18.87
C GLN A 180 -9.05 6.21 17.76
N GLY A 181 -8.38 6.62 16.68
CA GLY A 181 -9.00 7.27 15.53
C GLY A 181 -9.97 6.37 14.78
N VAL A 182 -9.65 5.07 14.62
CA VAL A 182 -10.60 4.06 14.11
C VAL A 182 -11.84 4.00 15.02
N GLY A 183 -11.63 4.04 16.34
CA GLY A 183 -12.69 4.13 17.33
C GLY A 183 -13.62 5.33 17.13
N ASP A 184 -13.07 6.50 16.84
CA ASP A 184 -13.84 7.72 16.59
C ASP A 184 -14.65 7.66 15.29
N VAL A 185 -14.07 7.10 14.22
CA VAL A 185 -14.78 6.89 12.96
C VAL A 185 -15.96 5.92 13.12
N VAL A 186 -15.76 4.78 13.79
CA VAL A 186 -16.83 3.80 14.04
C VAL A 186 -17.92 4.38 14.95
N ALA A 187 -17.53 5.15 15.96
CA ALA A 187 -18.48 5.84 16.82
C ALA A 187 -19.30 6.89 16.06
N ALA A 188 -18.69 7.65 15.16
CA ALA A 188 -19.39 8.63 14.30
C ALA A 188 -20.40 7.94 13.36
N LEU A 189 -20.01 6.82 12.72
CA LEU A 189 -20.91 6.02 11.90
C LEU A 189 -22.12 5.53 12.71
N ARG A 190 -21.90 5.08 13.95
CA ARG A 190 -23.01 4.68 14.84
C ARG A 190 -23.90 5.88 15.18
N ALA A 191 -23.31 7.01 15.55
CA ALA A 191 -24.05 8.20 15.96
C ALA A 191 -24.95 8.75 14.83
N ARG A 192 -24.53 8.59 13.58
CA ARG A 192 -25.31 8.95 12.38
C ARG A 192 -26.27 7.85 11.92
N GLY A 193 -26.31 6.70 12.60
CA GLY A 193 -27.10 5.56 12.16
C GLY A 193 -26.69 5.13 10.74
N MET A 194 -25.39 5.10 10.44
CA MET A 194 -24.85 4.56 9.18
C MET A 194 -24.19 3.20 9.40
N LEU A 195 -23.78 2.89 10.63
CA LEU A 195 -23.00 1.70 10.96
C LEU A 195 -23.76 0.39 10.64
N GLN A 196 -25.09 0.37 10.77
CA GLN A 196 -25.92 -0.80 10.46
C GLN A 196 -25.91 -1.20 8.98
N ASP A 197 -25.50 -0.29 8.09
CA ASP A 197 -25.38 -0.55 6.65
C ASP A 197 -23.99 -0.18 6.11
N SER A 198 -22.95 -0.45 6.91
CA SER A 198 -21.56 -0.18 6.55
C SER A 198 -20.78 -1.45 6.23
N VAL A 199 -19.87 -1.35 5.27
CA VAL A 199 -18.77 -2.30 5.07
C VAL A 199 -17.48 -1.56 5.42
N ILE A 200 -16.81 -1.98 6.48
CA ILE A 200 -15.57 -1.39 6.96
C ILE A 200 -14.43 -2.36 6.68
N LEU A 201 -13.48 -1.93 5.85
CA LEU A 201 -12.24 -2.63 5.58
C LEU A 201 -11.09 -1.87 6.23
N PHE A 202 -10.42 -2.50 7.19
CA PHE A 202 -9.14 -2.04 7.71
C PHE A 202 -8.03 -2.90 7.13
N MET A 203 -6.99 -2.30 6.55
CA MET A 203 -5.85 -3.05 6.01
C MET A 203 -4.56 -2.23 5.98
N SER A 204 -3.42 -2.93 5.96
CA SER A 204 -2.10 -2.34 5.67
C SER A 204 -1.82 -2.30 4.16
N ASP A 205 -1.03 -1.32 3.70
CA ASP A 205 -0.58 -1.24 2.30
C ASP A 205 0.60 -2.17 1.99
N ASN A 206 1.48 -2.40 2.97
CA ASN A 206 2.61 -3.33 2.90
C ASN A 206 3.00 -3.87 4.29
N GLY A 207 3.99 -4.76 4.33
CA GLY A 207 4.66 -5.17 5.57
C GLY A 207 5.46 -4.05 6.24
N ALA A 208 5.84 -4.21 7.51
CA ALA A 208 6.56 -3.19 8.26
C ALA A 208 7.99 -3.00 7.74
N PRO A 209 8.47 -1.76 7.54
CA PRO A 209 9.88 -1.48 7.30
C PRO A 209 10.67 -1.51 8.63
N THR A 210 11.17 -2.68 9.03
CA THR A 210 11.83 -2.82 10.35
C THR A 210 13.25 -2.24 10.38
N PHE A 211 13.95 -2.28 9.24
CA PHE A 211 15.33 -1.84 9.03
C PHE A 211 15.43 -0.95 7.77
N GLY A 212 16.59 -0.33 7.54
CA GLY A 212 16.87 0.41 6.31
C GLY A 212 16.25 1.81 6.23
N ILE A 213 16.18 2.33 5.02
CA ILE A 213 15.59 3.64 4.74
C ILE A 213 14.11 3.60 5.13
N HIS A 214 13.66 4.68 5.79
CA HIS A 214 12.28 4.83 6.21
C HIS A 214 11.79 3.78 7.22
N SER A 215 12.70 3.19 8.00
CA SER A 215 12.33 2.20 9.02
C SER A 215 11.41 2.79 10.09
N ASN A 216 10.38 2.03 10.48
CA ASN A 216 9.37 2.47 11.45
C ASN A 216 9.31 1.62 12.72
N ARG A 217 10.29 0.74 13.00
CA ARG A 217 10.27 -0.18 14.16
C ARG A 217 9.01 -1.04 14.28
N GLY A 218 8.25 -1.21 13.19
CA GLY A 218 7.18 -2.21 13.13
C GLY A 218 7.72 -3.63 13.24
N SER A 219 6.84 -4.63 13.27
CA SER A 219 7.24 -6.03 13.36
C SER A 219 6.42 -6.87 12.40
N ASN A 220 7.11 -7.70 11.62
CA ASN A 220 6.50 -8.72 10.77
C ASN A 220 6.62 -10.12 11.38
N TYR A 221 7.18 -10.23 12.59
CA TYR A 221 7.40 -11.52 13.25
C TYR A 221 6.08 -12.33 13.30
N PRO A 222 6.09 -13.62 12.93
CA PRO A 222 7.28 -14.43 12.66
C PRO A 222 7.72 -14.47 11.19
N LEU A 223 7.10 -13.72 10.29
CA LEU A 223 7.31 -13.83 8.84
C LEU A 223 8.72 -13.38 8.41
N ARG A 224 9.20 -13.93 7.29
CA ARG A 224 10.49 -13.55 6.69
C ARG A 224 10.35 -12.22 5.96
N GLY A 225 11.41 -11.41 6.00
CA GLY A 225 11.54 -10.15 5.30
C GLY A 225 10.70 -9.00 5.84
N MET A 226 10.65 -7.94 5.05
CA MET A 226 10.01 -6.67 5.39
C MET A 226 9.58 -5.90 4.14
N LYS A 227 9.07 -4.67 4.31
CA LYS A 227 8.75 -3.75 3.21
C LYS A 227 9.82 -3.79 2.12
N GLU A 228 9.38 -3.71 0.86
CA GLU A 228 10.16 -3.84 -0.39
C GLU A 228 10.56 -5.27 -0.77
N THR A 229 10.57 -6.22 0.16
CA THR A 229 10.95 -7.61 -0.16
C THR A 229 9.77 -8.47 -0.65
N PRO A 230 10.01 -9.51 -1.47
CA PRO A 230 8.97 -10.46 -1.91
C PRO A 230 8.55 -11.47 -0.83
N TRP A 231 9.21 -11.50 0.33
CA TRP A 231 8.93 -12.43 1.42
C TRP A 231 7.57 -12.16 2.08
N GLU A 232 7.02 -13.13 2.81
CA GLU A 232 5.70 -13.01 3.44
C GLU A 232 5.63 -11.78 4.35
N GLY A 233 6.69 -11.43 5.06
CA GLY A 233 6.77 -10.24 5.92
C GLY A 233 6.76 -8.91 5.14
N GLY A 234 7.00 -8.92 3.83
CA GLY A 234 6.83 -7.75 2.95
C GLY A 234 5.45 -7.64 2.33
N VAL A 235 4.82 -8.77 1.97
CA VAL A 235 3.61 -8.82 1.14
C VAL A 235 2.34 -9.30 1.86
N ARG A 236 2.46 -9.99 3.00
CA ARG A 236 1.31 -10.46 3.80
C ARG A 236 0.90 -9.40 4.83
N GLY A 237 -0.03 -8.54 4.43
CA GLY A 237 -0.55 -7.46 5.27
C GLY A 237 -1.60 -7.90 6.29
N VAL A 238 -1.81 -7.05 7.32
CA VAL A 238 -2.96 -7.14 8.23
C VAL A 238 -4.22 -6.69 7.49
N ALA A 239 -5.32 -7.42 7.66
CA ALA A 239 -6.63 -7.01 7.16
C ALA A 239 -7.77 -7.49 8.07
N VAL A 240 -8.81 -6.67 8.21
CA VAL A 240 -10.07 -7.01 8.90
C VAL A 240 -11.23 -6.43 8.08
N LEU A 241 -12.23 -7.27 7.82
CA LEU A 241 -13.50 -6.85 7.23
C LEU A 241 -14.59 -6.93 8.30
N TRP A 242 -15.33 -5.84 8.47
CA TRP A 242 -16.49 -5.78 9.35
C TRP A 242 -17.72 -5.30 8.58
N SER A 243 -18.85 -5.99 8.72
CA SER A 243 -20.14 -5.51 8.25
C SER A 243 -21.28 -6.30 8.91
N PRO A 244 -22.45 -5.69 9.18
CA PRO A 244 -23.66 -6.42 9.55
C PRO A 244 -24.19 -7.33 8.43
N ARG A 245 -23.72 -7.13 7.18
CA ARG A 245 -24.07 -7.95 6.01
C ARG A 245 -23.33 -9.28 5.93
N LEU A 246 -22.37 -9.55 6.83
CA LEU A 246 -21.66 -10.84 6.87
C LEU A 246 -22.53 -11.87 7.61
N ALA A 247 -22.88 -12.97 6.95
CA ALA A 247 -23.70 -14.02 7.56
C ALA A 247 -22.98 -14.81 8.66
N ALA A 248 -21.63 -14.87 8.63
CA ALA A 248 -20.81 -15.55 9.63
C ALA A 248 -19.76 -14.61 10.25
N PRO A 249 -20.15 -13.67 11.12
CA PRO A 249 -19.21 -12.74 11.77
C PRO A 249 -18.34 -13.46 12.81
N GLY A 250 -17.23 -12.82 13.20
CA GLY A 250 -16.37 -13.34 14.28
C GLY A 250 -15.67 -14.65 13.91
N ARG A 251 -14.99 -14.67 12.75
CA ARG A 251 -14.19 -15.79 12.24
C ARG A 251 -12.85 -15.31 11.67
N VAL A 252 -11.89 -16.22 11.59
CA VAL A 252 -10.69 -16.08 10.76
C VAL A 252 -10.94 -16.77 9.42
N SER A 253 -10.48 -16.18 8.32
CA SER A 253 -10.61 -16.74 6.98
C SER A 253 -9.23 -17.02 6.39
N ASP A 254 -9.03 -18.25 5.94
CA ASP A 254 -7.80 -18.69 5.24
C ASP A 254 -7.91 -18.56 3.71
N ALA A 255 -8.97 -17.90 3.21
CA ALA A 255 -9.13 -17.63 1.79
C ALA A 255 -7.92 -16.81 1.28
N LEU A 256 -7.42 -17.16 0.10
CA LEU A 256 -6.38 -16.36 -0.57
C LEU A 256 -7.02 -15.10 -1.15
N LEU A 257 -6.73 -13.94 -0.55
CA LEU A 257 -7.12 -12.63 -1.08
C LEU A 257 -5.88 -11.81 -1.46
N HIS A 258 -6.06 -10.90 -2.42
CA HIS A 258 -5.06 -9.91 -2.81
C HIS A 258 -5.68 -8.52 -2.83
N VAL A 259 -4.88 -7.45 -2.64
CA VAL A 259 -5.39 -6.06 -2.62
C VAL A 259 -6.12 -5.66 -3.92
N SER A 260 -5.80 -6.30 -5.04
CA SER A 260 -6.52 -6.10 -6.30
C SER A 260 -7.97 -6.59 -6.25
N ASP A 261 -8.31 -7.54 -5.37
CA ASP A 261 -9.66 -8.08 -5.23
C ASP A 261 -10.64 -7.05 -4.66
N TRP A 262 -10.16 -6.02 -3.94
CA TRP A 262 -11.05 -5.07 -3.29
C TRP A 262 -11.86 -4.22 -4.26
N LEU A 263 -11.34 -3.89 -5.45
CA LEU A 263 -12.14 -3.16 -6.43
C LEU A 263 -13.40 -3.94 -6.85
N PRO A 264 -13.30 -5.15 -7.42
CA PRO A 264 -14.48 -5.91 -7.81
C PRO A 264 -15.33 -6.33 -6.60
N THR A 265 -14.70 -6.66 -5.46
CA THR A 265 -15.42 -7.10 -4.24
C THR A 265 -16.26 -6.00 -3.63
N LEU A 266 -15.73 -4.78 -3.50
CA LEU A 266 -16.49 -3.66 -2.92
C LEU A 266 -17.58 -3.17 -3.88
N LEU A 267 -17.36 -3.27 -5.19
CA LEU A 267 -18.40 -2.96 -6.17
C LEU A 267 -19.54 -4.00 -6.15
N SER A 268 -19.21 -5.28 -6.00
CA SER A 268 -20.22 -6.34 -5.77
C SER A 268 -21.03 -6.08 -4.50
N ALA A 269 -20.37 -5.73 -3.39
CA ALA A 269 -21.04 -5.35 -2.14
C ALA A 269 -21.94 -4.11 -2.27
N ALA A 270 -21.57 -3.18 -3.17
CA ALA A 270 -22.34 -1.99 -3.52
C ALA A 270 -23.48 -2.26 -4.52
N GLY A 271 -23.65 -3.50 -4.98
CA GLY A 271 -24.70 -3.88 -5.94
C GLY A 271 -24.39 -3.56 -7.39
N ALA A 272 -23.11 -3.33 -7.72
CA ALA A 272 -22.68 -3.12 -9.11
C ALA A 272 -22.93 -4.37 -9.97
N ASN A 273 -23.27 -4.16 -11.23
CA ASN A 273 -23.32 -5.26 -12.20
C ASN A 273 -21.88 -5.65 -12.59
N ALA A 274 -21.55 -6.94 -12.49
CA ALA A 274 -20.24 -7.47 -12.90
C ALA A 274 -19.87 -7.12 -14.35
N SER A 275 -20.86 -6.99 -15.25
CA SER A 275 -20.64 -6.57 -16.65
C SER A 275 -20.12 -5.14 -16.81
N ALA A 276 -20.15 -4.31 -15.75
CA ALA A 276 -19.56 -2.97 -15.76
C ALA A 276 -18.03 -2.98 -15.57
N LEU A 277 -17.46 -4.13 -15.18
CA LEU A 277 -16.03 -4.28 -14.93
C LEU A 277 -15.31 -4.77 -16.20
N PRO A 278 -14.11 -4.27 -16.49
CA PRO A 278 -13.36 -4.74 -17.65
C PRO A 278 -12.79 -6.15 -17.40
N ASP A 279 -12.79 -6.98 -18.44
CA ASP A 279 -12.18 -8.33 -18.42
C ASP A 279 -10.65 -8.32 -18.23
N THR A 280 -10.04 -7.13 -18.13
CA THR A 280 -8.60 -6.91 -17.91
C THR A 280 -8.24 -6.69 -16.43
N LEU A 281 -9.20 -6.83 -15.51
CA LEU A 281 -8.91 -6.79 -14.08
C LEU A 281 -8.13 -8.04 -13.66
N ASP A 282 -7.13 -7.84 -12.79
CA ASP A 282 -6.45 -8.95 -12.11
C ASP A 282 -7.17 -9.36 -10.83
N GLY A 283 -7.92 -8.44 -10.24
CA GLY A 283 -8.78 -8.64 -9.07
C GLY A 283 -9.98 -9.53 -9.39
N LEU A 284 -10.37 -10.35 -8.41
CA LEU A 284 -11.54 -11.21 -8.47
C LEU A 284 -12.54 -10.77 -7.40
N ASP A 285 -13.83 -10.85 -7.72
CA ASP A 285 -14.88 -10.60 -6.72
C ASP A 285 -14.90 -11.72 -5.67
N GLN A 286 -14.65 -11.37 -4.42
CA GLN A 286 -14.65 -12.27 -3.27
C GLN A 286 -15.85 -12.05 -2.35
N TRP A 287 -16.83 -11.22 -2.72
CA TRP A 287 -17.91 -10.83 -1.80
C TRP A 287 -18.69 -12.02 -1.29
N ASP A 288 -19.13 -12.94 -2.16
CA ASP A 288 -19.83 -14.15 -1.74
C ASP A 288 -19.00 -15.06 -0.83
N VAL A 289 -17.68 -15.12 -1.07
CA VAL A 289 -16.73 -15.90 -0.25
C VAL A 289 -16.63 -15.32 1.17
N LEU A 290 -16.69 -13.99 1.28
CA LEU A 290 -16.55 -13.26 2.55
C LEU A 290 -17.88 -13.13 3.30
N ALA A 291 -18.98 -12.87 2.59
CA ALA A 291 -20.29 -12.59 3.17
C ALA A 291 -21.11 -13.86 3.48
N GLY A 292 -20.79 -15.00 2.83
CA GLY A 292 -21.51 -16.25 3.01
C GLY A 292 -21.49 -16.85 4.43
N ALA A 293 -22.46 -17.71 4.71
CA ALA A 293 -22.67 -18.33 6.02
C ALA A 293 -21.70 -19.49 6.31
N ALA A 294 -21.11 -20.08 5.28
CA ALA A 294 -20.15 -21.18 5.38
C ALA A 294 -18.77 -20.74 4.85
N PRO A 295 -17.66 -21.24 5.43
CA PRO A 295 -16.35 -21.08 4.83
C PRO A 295 -16.36 -21.58 3.39
N ALA A 296 -16.09 -20.67 2.45
CA ALA A 296 -15.94 -21.00 1.04
C ALA A 296 -14.47 -20.86 0.63
N PRO A 297 -13.98 -21.70 -0.30
CA PRO A 297 -12.65 -21.48 -0.87
C PRO A 297 -12.62 -20.16 -1.64
N SER A 298 -11.46 -19.52 -1.65
CA SER A 298 -11.25 -18.32 -2.47
C SER A 298 -11.50 -18.63 -3.95
N ARG A 299 -12.04 -17.66 -4.68
CA ARG A 299 -12.08 -17.71 -6.15
C ARG A 299 -10.68 -17.59 -6.77
N ARG A 300 -9.71 -17.14 -5.98
CA ARG A 300 -8.32 -16.90 -6.38
C ARG A 300 -7.46 -18.12 -6.05
N LEU A 301 -6.77 -18.61 -7.07
CA LEU A 301 -5.78 -19.68 -6.93
C LEU A 301 -4.34 -19.20 -7.14
N GLU A 302 -4.13 -18.00 -7.67
CA GLU A 302 -2.82 -17.47 -8.03
C GLU A 302 -2.73 -15.97 -7.70
N VAL A 303 -1.57 -15.54 -7.22
CA VAL A 303 -1.19 -14.14 -6.99
C VAL A 303 0.19 -13.95 -7.59
N LEU A 304 0.30 -13.02 -8.54
CA LEU A 304 1.59 -12.45 -8.88
C LEU A 304 1.93 -11.40 -7.83
N HIS A 305 3.00 -11.58 -7.06
CA HIS A 305 3.43 -10.55 -6.11
C HIS A 305 4.07 -9.39 -6.87
N ASN A 306 5.12 -9.68 -7.64
CA ASN A 306 5.71 -8.73 -8.58
C ASN A 306 6.67 -9.43 -9.55
N ILE A 307 6.99 -8.76 -10.65
CA ILE A 307 8.16 -9.03 -11.49
C ILE A 307 8.83 -7.68 -11.73
N ASP A 308 10.02 -7.51 -11.20
CA ASP A 308 10.83 -6.32 -11.41
C ASP A 308 12.16 -6.72 -12.05
N ASP A 309 12.28 -6.44 -13.35
CA ASP A 309 13.50 -6.74 -14.11
C ASP A 309 14.62 -5.72 -13.86
N ILE A 310 14.34 -4.59 -13.19
CA ILE A 310 15.35 -3.60 -12.82
C ILE A 310 16.09 -4.05 -11.55
N ASP A 311 15.34 -4.41 -10.50
CA ASP A 311 15.92 -4.99 -9.27
C ASP A 311 16.26 -6.47 -9.45
N GLY A 312 15.74 -7.12 -10.50
CA GLY A 312 16.09 -8.49 -10.88
C GLY A 312 15.41 -9.56 -10.03
N TYR A 313 14.20 -9.31 -9.51
CA TYR A 313 13.45 -10.27 -8.69
C TYR A 313 12.05 -10.57 -9.24
N ALA A 314 11.53 -11.74 -8.85
CA ALA A 314 10.14 -12.09 -9.10
C ALA A 314 9.59 -13.00 -8.00
N ALA A 315 8.30 -12.83 -7.69
CA ALA A 315 7.61 -13.71 -6.76
C ALA A 315 6.16 -13.95 -7.17
N LEU A 316 5.71 -15.18 -6.94
CA LEU A 316 4.37 -15.63 -7.29
C LEU A 316 3.92 -16.69 -6.29
N ARG A 317 2.64 -16.67 -5.93
CA ARG A 317 1.99 -17.70 -5.14
C ARG A 317 0.91 -18.38 -5.97
N ARG A 318 0.86 -19.71 -5.94
CA ARG A 318 -0.22 -20.51 -6.52
C ARG A 318 -0.67 -21.59 -5.52
N GLY A 319 -1.89 -21.46 -5.03
CA GLY A 319 -2.41 -22.26 -3.92
C GLY A 319 -1.53 -22.09 -2.68
N ASP A 320 -1.04 -23.21 -2.15
CA ASP A 320 -0.17 -23.24 -0.98
C ASP A 320 1.31 -23.01 -1.33
N TRP A 321 1.67 -22.94 -2.62
CA TRP A 321 3.06 -22.85 -3.06
C TRP A 321 3.46 -21.43 -3.41
N LYS A 322 4.62 -20.99 -2.93
CA LYS A 322 5.21 -19.69 -3.24
C LYS A 322 6.59 -19.86 -3.85
N TYR A 323 6.81 -19.17 -4.96
CA TYR A 323 8.06 -19.08 -5.70
C TYR A 323 8.70 -17.71 -5.47
N VAL A 324 10.02 -17.69 -5.28
CA VAL A 324 10.83 -16.46 -5.19
C VAL A 324 12.14 -16.64 -5.97
N THR A 325 12.54 -15.64 -6.75
CA THR A 325 13.86 -15.55 -7.40
C THR A 325 14.37 -14.12 -7.33
N GLY A 326 15.68 -13.94 -7.35
CA GLY A 326 16.33 -12.66 -7.10
C GLY A 326 16.09 -12.12 -5.69
N ASN A 327 16.53 -10.91 -5.42
CA ASN A 327 16.27 -10.22 -4.17
C ASN A 327 16.15 -8.72 -4.40
N THR A 328 15.76 -8.03 -3.33
CA THR A 328 15.75 -6.57 -3.24
C THR A 328 16.74 -6.16 -2.16
N GLN A 329 17.26 -4.93 -2.21
CA GLN A 329 18.19 -4.41 -1.20
C GLN A 329 19.41 -5.33 -0.97
N ASP A 330 19.95 -5.91 -2.04
CA ASP A 330 21.10 -6.84 -2.01
C ASP A 330 20.94 -8.03 -1.03
N GLY A 331 19.70 -8.37 -0.66
CA GLY A 331 19.38 -9.45 0.26
C GLY A 331 19.54 -9.10 1.75
N GLU A 332 19.90 -7.87 2.11
CA GLU A 332 20.01 -7.43 3.51
C GLU A 332 18.68 -7.59 4.26
N ALA A 333 17.57 -7.49 3.53
CA ALA A 333 16.22 -7.62 4.05
C ALA A 333 15.64 -9.04 3.92
N ASP A 334 16.44 -10.07 3.62
CA ASP A 334 15.98 -11.46 3.45
C ASP A 334 15.94 -12.26 4.77
N HIS A 335 15.97 -11.57 5.92
CA HIS A 335 15.99 -12.17 7.25
C HIS A 335 14.64 -12.04 7.99
N TRP A 336 14.54 -12.60 9.19
CA TRP A 336 13.36 -12.48 10.04
C TRP A 336 13.50 -11.29 10.99
N PHE A 337 12.70 -10.26 10.77
CA PHE A 337 12.78 -9.01 11.51
C PHE A 337 11.63 -8.83 12.50
N GLY A 338 11.87 -7.97 13.47
CA GLY A 338 10.86 -7.47 14.39
C GLY A 338 10.79 -8.26 15.69
N GLU A 339 10.30 -7.59 16.72
CA GLU A 339 10.12 -8.20 18.03
C GLU A 339 8.93 -9.15 18.04
N LYS A 340 9.04 -10.26 18.78
CA LYS A 340 7.91 -11.17 19.03
C LYS A 340 6.78 -10.49 19.81
N GLY A 341 7.08 -9.42 20.55
CA GLY A 341 6.15 -8.78 21.48
C GLY A 341 5.71 -9.67 22.65
N ARG A 342 6.33 -10.85 22.81
CA ARG A 342 5.98 -11.87 23.81
C ARG A 342 7.20 -12.13 24.70
N GLY A 343 7.08 -11.79 25.97
CA GLY A 343 8.14 -11.94 26.97
C GLY A 343 7.59 -11.54 28.35
N VAL A 344 8.24 -11.99 29.42
CA VAL A 344 7.81 -11.73 30.82
C VAL A 344 7.78 -10.22 31.12
N GLN A 345 8.59 -9.45 30.40
CA GLN A 345 8.70 -8.01 30.45
C GLN A 345 7.54 -7.26 29.76
N ASN A 346 6.74 -7.93 28.91
CA ASN A 346 5.61 -7.31 28.23
C ASN A 346 4.31 -7.53 29.02
N PRO A 347 3.45 -6.50 29.11
CA PRO A 347 2.17 -6.66 29.78
C PRO A 347 1.32 -7.71 29.08
N PRO A 348 0.45 -8.42 29.82
CA PRO A 348 -0.51 -9.33 29.21
C PRO A 348 -1.41 -8.56 28.24
N TYR A 349 -1.92 -9.28 27.23
CA TYR A 349 -2.84 -8.69 26.26
C TYR A 349 -4.04 -8.05 26.99
N PRO A 350 -4.30 -6.73 26.81
CA PRO A 350 -5.27 -5.99 27.61
C PRO A 350 -6.69 -6.22 27.08
N LEU A 351 -7.20 -7.44 27.23
CA LEU A 351 -8.45 -7.88 26.61
C LEU A 351 -9.65 -6.99 26.99
N GLU A 352 -9.77 -6.61 28.26
CA GLU A 352 -10.89 -5.77 28.72
C GLU A 352 -10.84 -4.37 28.08
N ALA A 353 -9.65 -3.80 27.88
CA ALA A 353 -9.51 -2.52 27.20
C ALA A 353 -9.95 -2.60 25.73
N VAL A 354 -9.75 -3.76 25.08
CA VAL A 354 -10.20 -4.00 23.71
C VAL A 354 -11.72 -4.15 23.64
N LEU A 355 -12.31 -4.94 24.55
CA LEU A 355 -13.76 -5.14 24.62
C LEU A 355 -14.52 -3.84 24.95
N HIS A 356 -13.93 -2.98 25.77
CA HIS A 356 -14.49 -1.68 26.16
C HIS A 356 -13.94 -0.49 25.36
N SER A 357 -13.22 -0.75 24.27
CA SER A 357 -12.78 0.29 23.33
C SER A 357 -13.96 1.04 22.72
N LYS A 358 -13.71 2.22 22.11
CA LYS A 358 -14.75 2.96 21.37
C LYS A 358 -15.43 2.09 20.30
N VAL A 359 -14.63 1.29 19.58
CA VAL A 359 -15.14 0.29 18.61
C VAL A 359 -16.01 -0.73 19.32
N GLY A 360 -15.52 -1.38 20.38
CA GLY A 360 -16.27 -2.40 21.12
C GLY A 360 -17.61 -1.88 21.65
N ALA A 361 -17.62 -0.68 22.24
CA ALA A 361 -18.82 -0.01 22.72
C ALA A 361 -19.79 0.36 21.59
N ALA A 362 -19.29 0.84 20.45
CA ALA A 362 -20.10 1.14 19.27
C ALA A 362 -20.79 -0.13 18.73
N LEU A 363 -20.02 -1.20 18.53
CA LEU A 363 -20.53 -2.47 18.00
C LEU A 363 -21.53 -3.12 18.95
N ALA A 364 -21.22 -3.18 20.25
CA ALA A 364 -22.13 -3.75 21.25
C ALA A 364 -23.47 -3.00 21.30
N GLY A 365 -23.41 -1.67 21.20
CA GLY A 365 -24.62 -0.85 21.20
C GLY A 365 -25.44 -0.96 19.91
N LEU A 366 -24.81 -1.14 18.75
CA LEU A 366 -25.52 -1.50 17.51
C LEU A 366 -26.23 -2.85 17.67
N GLY A 367 -25.51 -3.85 18.20
CA GLY A 367 -26.07 -5.18 18.45
C GLY A 367 -27.31 -5.16 19.33
N ALA A 368 -27.27 -4.41 20.44
CA ALA A 368 -28.41 -4.25 21.32
C ALA A 368 -29.61 -3.58 20.62
N ALA A 369 -29.36 -2.56 19.78
CA ALA A 369 -30.42 -1.90 19.01
C ALA A 369 -31.08 -2.88 18.01
N MET A 370 -30.29 -3.61 17.23
CA MET A 370 -30.80 -4.59 16.27
C MET A 370 -31.59 -5.72 16.95
N GLN A 371 -31.17 -6.17 18.14
CA GLN A 371 -31.91 -7.17 18.91
C GLN A 371 -33.27 -6.66 19.40
N MET A 372 -33.34 -5.41 19.87
CA MET A 372 -34.61 -4.80 20.28
C MET A 372 -35.58 -4.63 19.12
N GLU A 373 -35.07 -4.39 17.90
CA GLU A 373 -35.86 -4.23 16.68
C GLU A 373 -36.20 -5.56 15.98
N GLY A 374 -35.71 -6.69 16.48
CA GLY A 374 -35.86 -8.00 15.81
C GLY A 374 -35.13 -8.10 14.47
N ALA A 375 -34.17 -7.20 14.21
CA ALA A 375 -33.39 -7.09 12.98
C ALA A 375 -31.97 -7.66 13.11
N ALA A 376 -31.62 -8.23 14.26
CA ALA A 376 -30.31 -8.85 14.47
C ALA A 376 -30.13 -10.05 13.51
N PRO A 377 -29.00 -10.12 12.77
CA PRO A 377 -28.71 -11.27 11.92
C PRO A 377 -28.72 -12.55 12.74
N GLU A 378 -29.16 -13.64 12.13
CA GLU A 378 -29.13 -14.96 12.74
C GLU A 378 -27.68 -15.30 13.13
N GLY A 379 -27.42 -15.54 14.41
CA GLY A 379 -26.07 -15.79 14.94
C GLY A 379 -25.25 -14.56 15.35
N TYR A 380 -25.77 -13.34 15.22
CA TYR A 380 -25.10 -12.16 15.76
C TYR A 380 -25.06 -12.20 17.29
N SER A 381 -23.85 -12.19 17.85
CA SER A 381 -23.60 -12.15 19.29
C SER A 381 -22.49 -11.14 19.60
N PRO A 382 -22.61 -10.35 20.68
CA PRO A 382 -21.51 -9.50 21.15
C PRO A 382 -20.22 -10.29 21.32
N LEU A 383 -19.08 -9.65 21.00
CA LEU A 383 -17.77 -10.27 21.17
C LEU A 383 -17.54 -10.61 22.65
N THR A 384 -17.43 -11.90 22.95
CA THR A 384 -17.14 -12.37 24.31
C THR A 384 -15.62 -12.53 24.52
N ARG A 385 -15.20 -12.57 25.79
CA ARG A 385 -13.82 -12.90 26.18
C ARG A 385 -13.32 -14.19 25.53
N ALA A 386 -14.13 -15.25 25.57
CA ALA A 386 -13.78 -16.54 24.98
C ALA A 386 -13.65 -16.46 23.46
N ALA A 387 -14.59 -15.79 22.79
CA ALA A 387 -14.55 -15.61 21.33
C ALA A 387 -13.34 -14.77 20.89
N ALA A 388 -13.02 -13.69 21.60
CA ALA A 388 -11.87 -12.85 21.31
C ALA A 388 -10.54 -13.63 21.45
N LEU A 389 -10.37 -14.40 22.53
CA LEU A 389 -9.18 -15.23 22.72
C LEU A 389 -9.07 -16.34 21.67
N ARG A 390 -10.19 -16.99 21.32
CA ARG A 390 -10.24 -17.99 20.24
C ARG A 390 -9.81 -17.38 18.91
N LEU A 391 -10.38 -16.25 18.52
CA LEU A 391 -10.05 -15.58 17.25
C LEU A 391 -8.59 -15.15 17.17
N ARG A 392 -8.02 -14.69 18.29
CA ARG A 392 -6.59 -14.36 18.35
C ARG A 392 -5.71 -15.59 18.17
N ALA A 393 -6.08 -16.73 18.76
CA ALA A 393 -5.34 -17.98 18.60
C ALA A 393 -5.47 -18.53 17.18
N GLU A 394 -6.65 -18.45 16.56
CA GLU A 394 -6.89 -18.86 15.17
C GLU A 394 -6.14 -17.97 14.16
N ALA A 395 -6.03 -16.67 14.43
CA ALA A 395 -5.31 -15.73 13.57
C ALA A 395 -3.79 -15.76 13.77
N GLU A 396 -3.30 -16.51 14.76
CA GLU A 396 -1.87 -16.56 15.06
C GLU A 396 -1.12 -17.34 13.99
N VAL A 397 -0.12 -16.68 13.39
CA VAL A 397 0.82 -17.36 12.49
C VAL A 397 1.86 -18.08 13.33
N LEU A 398 1.84 -19.41 13.23
CA LEU A 398 2.85 -20.28 13.83
C LEU A 398 3.77 -20.79 12.73
N CYS A 399 5.06 -20.85 13.04
CA CYS A 399 6.06 -21.36 12.12
C CYS A 399 6.70 -22.63 12.66
N PRO A 400 7.14 -23.53 11.77
CA PRO A 400 7.90 -24.70 12.18
C PRO A 400 9.14 -24.29 12.98
N GLU A 401 9.56 -25.17 13.91
CA GLU A 401 10.74 -24.95 14.75
C GLU A 401 11.98 -24.64 13.90
N GLU A 402 12.88 -23.80 14.45
CA GLU A 402 14.02 -23.29 13.70
C GLU A 402 14.86 -24.43 13.11
N PRO A 403 15.19 -24.38 11.80
CA PRO A 403 15.93 -25.44 11.16
C PRO A 403 17.32 -25.69 11.75
N GLU A 404 17.91 -24.72 12.46
CA GLU A 404 19.16 -24.91 13.22
C GLU A 404 19.00 -25.91 14.39
N VAL A 405 17.80 -26.03 14.94
CA VAL A 405 17.46 -26.96 16.03
C VAL A 405 17.22 -28.38 15.49
N THR A 406 16.80 -28.51 14.22
CA THR A 406 16.41 -29.80 13.61
C THR A 406 17.40 -30.33 12.57
N GLY A 407 18.38 -29.53 12.13
CA GLY A 407 19.34 -29.88 11.08
C GLY A 407 18.73 -29.97 9.67
N ALA A 408 17.49 -29.50 9.48
CA ALA A 408 16.67 -29.75 8.29
C ALA A 408 16.50 -28.55 7.34
N GLY A 409 17.13 -27.40 7.64
CA GLY A 409 17.00 -26.19 6.82
C GLY A 409 17.73 -26.29 5.49
N VAL A 410 16.99 -26.49 4.40
CA VAL A 410 17.53 -26.25 3.06
C VAL A 410 17.55 -24.74 2.84
N ALA A 411 18.74 -24.15 2.87
CA ALA A 411 18.93 -22.72 2.68
C ALA A 411 18.39 -22.25 1.32
N CYS A 412 17.93 -21.00 1.29
CA CYS A 412 17.44 -20.34 0.09
C CYS A 412 18.35 -19.15 -0.22
N SER A 413 19.02 -19.20 -1.39
CA SER A 413 19.77 -18.11 -1.99
C SER A 413 19.11 -17.77 -3.33
N PRO A 414 18.13 -16.86 -3.34
CA PRO A 414 17.27 -16.66 -4.52
C PRO A 414 17.99 -16.01 -5.70
N THR A 415 19.19 -15.45 -5.49
CA THR A 415 20.07 -14.92 -6.55
C THR A 415 20.86 -16.02 -7.27
N GLU A 416 21.05 -17.19 -6.65
CA GLU A 416 21.74 -18.34 -7.25
C GLU A 416 20.76 -19.30 -7.92
N ALA A 417 19.65 -19.60 -7.24
CA ALA A 417 18.60 -20.48 -7.75
C ALA A 417 17.25 -20.13 -7.13
N PRO A 418 16.12 -20.38 -7.84
CA PRO A 418 14.80 -20.11 -7.30
C PRO A 418 14.52 -20.85 -6.00
N CYS A 419 13.75 -20.20 -5.13
CA CYS A 419 13.24 -20.77 -3.90
C CYS A 419 11.77 -21.12 -4.03
N LEU A 420 11.38 -22.22 -3.37
CA LEU A 420 10.02 -22.72 -3.35
C LEU A 420 9.62 -23.07 -1.93
N PHE A 421 8.49 -22.54 -1.47
CA PHE A 421 7.94 -22.79 -0.14
C PHE A 421 6.50 -23.28 -0.23
N ASN A 422 6.09 -24.12 0.71
CA ASN A 422 4.67 -24.34 0.98
C ASN A 422 4.29 -23.40 2.14
N VAL A 423 3.66 -22.28 1.83
CA VAL A 423 3.39 -21.20 2.81
C VAL A 423 2.22 -21.52 3.76
N ARG A 424 1.48 -22.61 3.50
CA ARG A 424 0.49 -23.12 4.46
C ARG A 424 1.18 -23.83 5.62
N ASP A 425 2.14 -24.69 5.31
CA ASP A 425 2.86 -25.49 6.32
C ASP A 425 4.10 -24.76 6.87
N ASP A 426 4.70 -23.88 6.07
CA ASP A 426 5.87 -23.05 6.41
C ASP A 426 5.62 -21.58 6.02
N PRO A 427 4.74 -20.86 6.76
CA PRO A 427 4.45 -19.44 6.49
C PRO A 427 5.65 -18.52 6.76
N CYS A 428 6.72 -19.04 7.37
CA CYS A 428 7.95 -18.31 7.63
C CYS A 428 9.00 -18.48 6.53
N GLU A 429 8.76 -19.30 5.51
CA GLU A 429 9.70 -19.48 4.39
C GLU A 429 11.10 -19.94 4.85
N ARG A 430 11.13 -20.92 5.76
CA ARG A 430 12.33 -21.49 6.38
C ARG A 430 12.95 -22.64 5.60
N VAL A 431 12.14 -23.43 4.90
CA VAL A 431 12.61 -24.66 4.22
C VAL A 431 12.39 -24.54 2.72
N ASN A 432 13.47 -24.42 1.96
CA ASN A 432 13.41 -24.42 0.51
C ASN A 432 13.14 -25.82 -0.05
N LEU A 433 12.04 -25.97 -0.80
CA LEU A 433 11.58 -27.23 -1.38
C LEU A 433 11.86 -27.35 -2.88
N ALA A 434 12.59 -26.40 -3.48
CA ALA A 434 12.81 -26.35 -4.93
C ALA A 434 13.44 -27.65 -5.48
N ALA A 435 14.47 -28.18 -4.80
CA ALA A 435 15.17 -29.40 -5.21
C ALA A 435 14.32 -30.67 -5.05
N SER A 436 13.42 -30.71 -4.06
CA SER A 436 12.59 -31.89 -3.78
C SER A 436 11.25 -31.87 -4.51
N ARG A 437 10.85 -30.73 -5.10
CA ARG A 437 9.58 -30.53 -5.81
C ARG A 437 9.78 -29.88 -7.19
N PRO A 438 10.60 -30.47 -8.09
CA PRO A 438 10.94 -29.85 -9.37
C PRO A 438 9.72 -29.60 -10.28
N GLU A 439 8.71 -30.48 -10.26
CA GLU A 439 7.48 -30.31 -11.07
C GLU A 439 6.65 -29.11 -10.61
N VAL A 440 6.57 -28.87 -9.30
CA VAL A 440 5.85 -27.71 -8.73
C VAL A 440 6.59 -26.43 -9.10
N LEU A 441 7.92 -26.42 -8.93
CA LEU A 441 8.78 -25.31 -9.31
C LEU A 441 8.57 -24.94 -10.80
N GLN A 442 8.64 -25.93 -11.69
CA GLN A 442 8.45 -25.74 -13.12
C GLN A 442 7.06 -25.15 -13.44
N SER A 443 6.00 -25.61 -12.75
CA SER A 443 4.65 -25.08 -12.95
C SER A 443 4.53 -23.59 -12.58
N LEU A 444 5.21 -23.16 -11.50
CA LEU A 444 5.25 -21.76 -11.07
C LEU A 444 6.10 -20.89 -12.00
N GLU A 445 7.21 -21.42 -12.52
CA GLU A 445 8.00 -20.73 -13.55
C GLU A 445 7.20 -20.53 -14.84
N GLU A 446 6.43 -21.53 -15.27
CA GLU A 446 5.53 -21.39 -16.41
C GLU A 446 4.45 -20.33 -16.15
N ALA A 447 3.94 -20.23 -14.91
CA ALA A 447 3.02 -19.16 -14.52
C ALA A 447 3.68 -17.78 -14.63
N LEU A 448 4.90 -17.62 -14.10
CA LEU A 448 5.68 -16.39 -14.25
C LEU A 448 5.92 -16.03 -15.71
N ARG A 449 6.25 -17.01 -16.57
CA ARG A 449 6.41 -16.78 -18.02
C ARG A 449 5.10 -16.32 -18.68
N ARG A 450 3.92 -16.74 -18.20
CA ARG A 450 2.63 -16.23 -18.70
C ARG A 450 2.43 -14.77 -18.30
N HIS A 451 2.66 -14.43 -17.03
CA HIS A 451 2.58 -13.05 -16.54
C HIS A 451 3.54 -12.12 -17.29
N ARG A 452 4.79 -12.54 -17.53
CA ARG A 452 5.78 -11.76 -18.31
C ARG A 452 5.30 -11.33 -19.70
N ARG A 453 4.41 -12.09 -20.33
CA ARG A 453 3.91 -11.78 -21.69
C ARG A 453 2.91 -10.63 -21.73
N THR A 454 2.29 -10.29 -20.60
CA THR A 454 1.26 -9.24 -20.51
C THR A 454 1.74 -8.00 -19.77
N MET A 455 2.97 -8.00 -19.26
CA MET A 455 3.54 -6.87 -18.53
C MET A 455 3.70 -5.64 -19.41
N ARG A 456 3.46 -4.48 -18.82
CA ARG A 456 3.92 -3.19 -19.35
C ARG A 456 5.34 -2.93 -18.87
N ALA A 457 6.10 -2.15 -19.63
CA ALA A 457 7.39 -1.64 -19.17
C ALA A 457 7.21 -0.72 -17.94
N PRO A 458 8.20 -0.62 -17.04
CA PRO A 458 8.14 0.32 -15.92
C PRO A 458 7.97 1.75 -16.43
N GLY A 459 7.09 2.52 -15.77
CA GLY A 459 6.74 3.89 -16.13
C GLY A 459 7.58 4.96 -15.45
N ASN A 460 8.54 4.57 -14.60
CA ASN A 460 9.42 5.48 -13.89
C ASN A 460 10.16 6.40 -14.87
N VAL A 461 10.26 7.67 -14.49
CA VAL A 461 10.99 8.70 -15.24
C VAL A 461 11.96 9.43 -14.30
N PRO A 462 13.06 9.99 -14.82
CA PRO A 462 13.99 10.76 -14.00
C PRO A 462 13.32 11.94 -13.29
N LYS A 463 13.88 12.31 -12.13
CA LYS A 463 13.48 13.49 -11.36
C LYS A 463 13.53 14.76 -12.20
N ASP A 464 12.56 15.64 -11.98
CA ASP A 464 12.45 16.94 -12.61
C ASP A 464 12.88 18.06 -11.64
N PRO A 465 13.92 18.85 -11.96
CA PRO A 465 14.31 20.01 -11.16
C PRO A 465 13.19 21.04 -10.98
N MET A 466 12.22 21.10 -11.90
CA MET A 466 11.07 21.99 -11.78
C MET A 466 10.10 21.57 -10.68
N ALA A 467 10.25 20.37 -10.09
CA ALA A 467 9.48 19.95 -8.94
C ALA A 467 9.92 20.64 -7.62
N ASP A 468 11.05 21.35 -7.60
CA ASP A 468 11.60 21.95 -6.39
C ASP A 468 10.58 22.90 -5.71
N PRO A 469 10.13 22.59 -4.48
CA PRO A 469 9.19 23.43 -3.75
C PRO A 469 9.65 24.88 -3.57
N ALA A 470 10.95 25.17 -3.62
CA ALA A 470 11.48 26.54 -3.58
C ALA A 470 10.97 27.41 -4.75
N LEU A 471 10.59 26.79 -5.88
CA LEU A 471 9.99 27.47 -7.02
C LEU A 471 8.48 27.70 -6.85
N TRP A 472 7.85 27.04 -5.86
CA TRP A 472 6.40 26.96 -5.69
C TRP A 472 5.96 27.35 -4.28
N ASN A 473 6.46 28.48 -3.79
CA ASN A 473 6.13 29.02 -2.46
C ASN A 473 6.39 28.03 -1.31
N GLY A 474 7.44 27.21 -1.43
CA GLY A 474 7.81 26.20 -0.45
C GLY A 474 6.85 25.01 -0.39
N THR A 475 6.09 24.73 -1.46
CA THR A 475 5.10 23.62 -1.48
C THR A 475 5.35 22.61 -2.58
N TRP A 476 5.11 21.32 -2.28
CA TRP A 476 5.05 20.28 -3.30
C TRP A 476 3.75 20.39 -4.09
N THR A 477 3.80 20.86 -5.33
CA THR A 477 2.61 21.19 -6.14
C THR A 477 2.57 20.40 -7.45
N SER A 478 1.48 20.50 -8.21
CA SER A 478 1.40 19.98 -9.59
C SER A 478 2.19 20.87 -10.55
N TRP A 479 3.51 20.88 -10.43
CA TRP A 479 4.41 21.87 -11.06
C TRP A 479 4.25 21.95 -12.58
N CYS A 480 4.01 20.84 -13.28
CA CYS A 480 3.79 20.88 -14.72
C CYS A 480 2.51 21.66 -15.07
N SER A 481 1.43 21.50 -14.29
CA SER A 481 0.20 22.29 -14.48
C SER A 481 0.40 23.76 -14.11
N GLU A 482 1.19 24.05 -13.07
CA GLU A 482 1.52 25.44 -12.71
C GLU A 482 2.37 26.12 -13.80
N GLN A 483 3.31 25.40 -14.41
CA GLN A 483 4.08 25.88 -15.55
C GLN A 483 3.21 26.17 -16.78
N ASP A 484 2.25 25.28 -17.06
CA ASP A 484 1.30 25.46 -18.16
C ASP A 484 0.44 26.73 -17.93
N ASP A 485 -0.09 26.91 -16.70
CA ASP A 485 -0.89 28.09 -16.32
C ASP A 485 -0.07 29.40 -16.39
N GLN A 486 1.24 29.35 -16.12
CA GLN A 486 2.15 30.50 -16.23
C GLN A 486 2.69 30.74 -17.65
N GLY A 487 2.29 29.92 -18.64
CA GLY A 487 2.79 30.01 -20.01
C GLY A 487 4.27 29.64 -20.17
N LEU A 488 4.86 28.97 -19.17
CA LEU A 488 6.26 28.55 -19.17
C LEU A 488 6.49 27.24 -19.97
N GLY A 489 5.44 26.46 -20.20
CA GLY A 489 5.50 25.19 -20.96
C GLY A 489 5.86 25.36 -22.44
N GLU A 490 5.39 26.43 -23.11
CA GLU A 490 5.65 26.67 -24.54
C GLU A 490 7.11 27.08 -24.82
N GLY A 491 7.76 27.73 -23.85
CA GLY A 491 9.17 28.14 -23.96
C GLY A 491 10.14 26.96 -23.96
N GLN A 492 9.87 25.93 -23.13
CA GLN A 492 10.72 24.74 -23.03
C GLN A 492 10.59 23.81 -24.23
N GLN A 493 9.40 23.67 -24.83
CA GLN A 493 9.26 22.93 -26.09
C GLN A 493 10.10 23.54 -27.20
N ARG A 494 10.14 24.88 -27.31
CA ARG A 494 11.03 25.57 -28.25
C ARG A 494 12.51 25.33 -27.94
N VAL A 495 12.92 25.40 -26.67
CA VAL A 495 14.33 25.15 -26.29
C VAL A 495 14.75 23.70 -26.53
N GLN A 496 13.91 22.71 -26.21
CA GLN A 496 14.17 21.30 -26.50
C GLN A 496 14.21 21.00 -28.00
N LEU A 497 13.31 21.59 -28.79
CA LEU A 497 13.36 21.52 -30.27
C LEU A 497 14.65 22.15 -30.81
N THR A 498 15.11 23.24 -30.22
CA THR A 498 16.35 23.93 -30.64
C THR A 498 17.60 23.11 -30.25
N LEU A 499 17.61 22.49 -29.07
CA LEU A 499 18.70 21.61 -28.61
C LEU A 499 18.75 20.30 -29.40
N ALA A 500 17.59 19.71 -29.74
CA ALA A 500 17.51 18.55 -30.61
C ALA A 500 18.00 18.88 -32.03
N ALA A 501 17.63 20.04 -32.57
CA ALA A 501 18.14 20.52 -33.85
C ALA A 501 19.66 20.78 -33.85
N ALA A 502 20.20 21.30 -32.74
CA ALA A 502 21.64 21.49 -32.55
C ALA A 502 22.40 20.16 -32.44
N ALA A 503 21.82 19.15 -31.76
CA ALA A 503 22.40 17.81 -31.65
C ALA A 503 22.43 17.07 -33.00
N VAL A 504 21.38 17.20 -33.82
CA VAL A 504 21.34 16.66 -35.19
C VAL A 504 22.37 17.37 -36.09
N SER A 505 22.57 18.67 -35.89
CA SER A 505 23.59 19.45 -36.62
C SER A 505 25.02 19.04 -36.23
N LEU A 506 25.28 18.78 -34.95
CA LEU A 506 26.58 18.26 -34.47
C LEU A 506 26.86 16.84 -34.97
N ALA A 507 25.85 15.97 -35.03
CA ALA A 507 25.98 14.62 -35.55
C ALA A 507 26.26 14.59 -37.07
N THR A 508 25.68 15.52 -37.84
CA THR A 508 25.95 15.64 -39.28
C THR A 508 27.35 16.20 -39.55
N VAL A 509 27.85 17.14 -38.75
CA VAL A 509 29.25 17.62 -38.84
C VAL A 509 30.26 16.53 -38.50
N ALA A 510 29.97 15.71 -37.48
CA ALA A 510 30.81 14.57 -37.11
C ALA A 510 30.84 13.46 -38.20
N ALA A 511 29.70 13.20 -38.87
CA ALA A 511 29.62 12.24 -39.97
C ALA A 511 30.39 12.71 -41.23
N VAL A 512 30.38 14.02 -41.54
CA VAL A 512 31.15 14.59 -42.65
C VAL A 512 32.65 14.56 -42.38
N LEU A 513 33.09 14.78 -41.14
CA LEU A 513 34.51 14.68 -40.75
C LEU A 513 35.00 13.22 -40.69
N GLY A 514 34.14 12.26 -40.31
CA GLY A 514 34.47 10.84 -40.29
C GLY A 514 34.65 10.21 -41.68
N LEU A 515 33.92 10.69 -42.69
CA LEU A 515 34.05 10.23 -44.08
C LEU A 515 35.34 10.72 -44.77
N GLY A 516 35.96 11.79 -44.28
CA GLY A 516 37.22 12.32 -44.81
C GLY A 516 38.48 11.53 -44.42
N LEU A 517 38.40 10.65 -43.41
CA LEU A 517 39.55 9.96 -42.82
C LEU A 517 39.74 8.51 -43.31
N VAL A 518 38.84 7.97 -44.14
CA VAL A 518 38.87 6.54 -44.56
C VAL A 518 39.54 6.31 -45.93
N GLN A 519 39.94 7.35 -46.67
CA GLN A 519 40.53 7.20 -48.02
C GLN A 519 42.07 7.27 -48.10
N GLY A 520 42.81 6.95 -47.03
CA GLY A 520 44.24 7.30 -46.97
C GLY A 520 45.21 6.25 -46.46
N GLN A 521 44.97 4.93 -46.54
CA GLN A 521 46.06 3.96 -46.30
C GLN A 521 45.95 2.69 -47.16
N GLY A 522 46.79 2.63 -48.19
CA GLY A 522 47.05 1.42 -48.96
C GLY A 522 48.18 1.67 -49.94
N LEU A 523 49.39 1.20 -49.61
CA LEU A 523 50.53 0.81 -50.46
C LEU A 523 51.87 1.21 -49.81
N VAL A 524 52.69 0.21 -49.46
CA VAL A 524 53.98 -0.09 -50.10
C VAL A 524 54.69 -1.23 -49.34
N GLN A 525 55.13 -2.24 -50.11
CA GLN A 525 55.93 -3.40 -49.71
C GLN A 525 57.45 -3.13 -49.88
N ARG A 526 58.23 -3.80 -49.03
CA ARG A 526 59.52 -4.51 -49.26
C ARG A 526 60.88 -3.80 -49.41
N GLN A 527 61.86 -4.51 -48.81
CA GLN A 527 63.32 -4.63 -49.04
C GLN A 527 64.27 -3.59 -48.43
N THR A 528 65.00 -3.97 -47.36
CA THR A 528 66.31 -4.66 -47.39
C THR A 528 66.54 -5.40 -46.09
#